data_AF-A0A973LZZ4-F1
#
_entry.id   AF-A0A973LZZ4-F1
#
_cell.length_a   1.000
_cell.length_b   1.000
_cell.length_c   1.000
_cell.angle_alpha   90.00
_cell.angle_beta   90.00
_cell.angle_gamma   90.00
#
_symmetry.space_group_name_H-M   'P 1'
#
loop_
_entity.id
_entity.type
_entity.pdbx_description
1 polymer ?
#
loop_
_entity_poly.entity_id
_entity_poly.type
_entity_poly.pdbx_seq_one_letter_code
_entity_poly.pdbx_strand_id
1 'polypeptide(L)' 'LIADRDLLMVLLHATCASSEPAIREAVRACYAKQVEYVRAASGASDEQIRRFFGDGLLANVLVGIDAAALDARWARTLLG' A
#
# COMPACT_ATOMS: atom_id res chain seq x y z
N LEU A 1 -4.46 11.77 4.00
CA LEU A 1 -4.03 10.70 4.94
C LEU A 1 -2.59 10.22 4.67
N ILE A 2 -2.02 10.44 3.49
CA ILE A 2 -0.62 10.13 3.19
C ILE A 2 0.19 11.42 3.41
N ALA A 3 0.65 11.66 4.64
CA ALA A 3 1.41 12.87 4.97
C ALA A 3 2.92 12.68 4.82
N ASP A 4 3.39 11.43 4.73
CA ASP A 4 4.81 11.11 4.71
C ASP A 4 5.16 10.20 3.52
N ARG A 5 5.69 10.83 2.46
CA ARG A 5 6.17 10.14 1.26
C ARG A 5 7.32 9.20 1.58
N ASP A 6 8.17 9.54 2.54
CA ASP A 6 9.35 8.74 2.88
C ASP A 6 8.92 7.42 3.54
N LEU A 7 7.91 7.47 4.42
CA LEU A 7 7.32 6.27 5.01
C LEU A 7 6.71 5.33 3.95
N LEU A 8 6.06 5.89 2.91
CA LEU A 8 5.55 5.06 1.81
C LEU A 8 6.66 4.41 0.99
N MET A 9 7.72 5.17 0.70
CA MET A 9 8.87 4.65 -0.03
C MET A 9 9.53 3.50 0.73
N VAL A 10 9.57 3.53 2.07
CA VAL A 10 10.05 2.41 2.89
C VAL A 10 9.24 1.13 2.64
N LEU A 11 7.91 1.22 2.58
CA LEU A 11 7.05 0.04 2.34
C LEU A 11 7.24 -0.54 0.93
N LEU A 12 7.37 0.32 -0.09
CA LEU A 12 7.68 -0.10 -1.46
C LEU A 12 9.05 -0.79 -1.52
N HIS A 13 10.09 -0.18 -0.94
CA HIS A 13 11.43 -0.76 -0.91
C HIS A 13 11.49 -2.06 -0.11
N ALA A 14 10.79 -2.17 1.02
CA ALA A 14 10.73 -3.40 1.81
C ALA A 14 10.11 -4.56 1.02
N THR A 15 9.08 -4.26 0.21
CA THR A 15 8.48 -5.24 -0.68
C THR A 15 9.48 -5.70 -1.75
N CYS A 16 10.22 -4.78 -2.38
CA CYS A 16 11.28 -5.12 -3.33
C CYS A 16 12.42 -5.94 -2.68
N ALA A 17 12.79 -5.61 -1.44
CA ALA A 17 13.85 -6.28 -0.69
C ALA A 17 13.43 -7.62 -0.06
N SER A 18 12.20 -8.10 -0.33
CA SER A 18 11.68 -9.35 0.22
C SER A 18 12.32 -10.62 -0.37
N SER A 19 13.34 -10.52 -1.24
CA SER A 19 14.25 -11.65 -1.48
C SER A 19 14.96 -12.06 -0.19
N GLU A 20 15.25 -11.09 0.68
CA GLU A 20 15.94 -11.31 1.93
C GLU A 20 14.99 -11.88 3.00
N PRO A 21 15.28 -13.08 3.54
CA PRO A 21 14.33 -13.80 4.40
C PRO A 21 13.81 -12.99 5.59
N ALA A 22 14.72 -12.27 6.28
CA ALA A 22 14.36 -11.45 7.44
C ALA A 22 13.40 -10.30 7.07
N ILE A 23 13.62 -9.66 5.92
CA ILE A 23 12.76 -8.58 5.43
C ILE A 23 11.39 -9.15 5.04
N ARG A 24 11.38 -10.27 4.30
CA ARG A 24 10.14 -10.95 3.91
C ARG A 24 9.29 -11.35 5.10
N GLU A 25 9.91 -11.85 6.17
CA GLU A 25 9.21 -12.21 7.40
C GLU A 25 8.63 -10.98 8.11
N ALA A 26 9.42 -9.90 8.22
CA ALA A 26 8.95 -8.65 8.78
C ALA A 26 7.76 -8.05 8.00
N VAL A 27 7.83 -8.07 6.66
CA VAL A 27 6.74 -7.60 5.78
C VAL A 27 5.49 -8.46 5.97
N ARG A 28 5.61 -9.80 5.99
CA ARG A 28 4.50 -10.72 6.25
C ARG A 28 3.83 -10.46 7.60
N ALA A 29 4.63 -10.30 8.66
CA ALA A 29 4.13 -10.01 10.00
C ALA A 29 3.43 -8.64 10.06
N CYS A 30 3.94 -7.64 9.34
CA CYS A 30 3.31 -6.34 9.22
C CYS A 30 1.91 -6.45 8.58
N TYR A 31 1.80 -7.10 7.41
CA TYR A 31 0.52 -7.31 6.75
C TYR A 31 -0.48 -8.09 7.62
N ALA A 32 -0.03 -9.16 8.30
CA ALA A 32 -0.90 -9.92 9.20
C ALA A 32 -1.49 -9.02 10.30
N LYS A 33 -0.66 -8.20 10.95
CA LYS A 33 -1.12 -7.25 11.97
C LYS A 33 -2.10 -6.22 11.41
N GLN A 34 -1.82 -5.67 10.23
CA GLN A 34 -2.69 -4.67 9.61
C GLN A 34 -4.04 -5.26 9.21
N VAL A 35 -4.07 -6.46 8.64
CA VAL A 35 -5.33 -7.14 8.25
C VAL A 35 -6.19 -7.40 9.48
N GLU A 36 -5.61 -7.95 10.55
CA GLU A 36 -6.36 -8.21 11.79
C GLU A 36 -6.84 -6.91 12.46
N TYR A 37 -6.03 -5.85 12.43
CA TYR A 37 -6.45 -4.55 12.90
C TYR A 37 -7.63 -4.00 12.11
N VAL A 38 -7.55 -3.98 10.78
CA VAL A 38 -8.63 -3.47 9.91
C VAL A 38 -9.90 -4.30 10.11
N ARG A 39 -9.78 -5.62 10.18
CA ARG A 39 -10.89 -6.53 10.47
C ARG A 39 -11.58 -6.17 11.78
N ALA A 40 -10.82 -6.08 12.87
CA ALA A 40 -11.36 -5.79 14.19
C ALA A 40 -11.95 -4.38 14.31
N ALA A 41 -11.31 -3.38 13.70
CA ALA A 41 -11.72 -1.98 13.81
C ALA A 41 -12.92 -1.62 12.93
N SER A 42 -13.12 -2.31 11.79
CA SER A 42 -14.16 -1.95 10.82
C SER A 42 -15.35 -2.92 10.75
N GLY A 43 -15.17 -4.18 11.15
CA GLY A 43 -16.17 -5.23 10.90
C GLY A 43 -16.38 -5.56 9.42
N ALA A 44 -15.48 -5.12 8.54
CA ALA A 44 -15.60 -5.29 7.09
C ALA A 44 -15.42 -6.76 6.66
N SER A 45 -16.04 -7.11 5.53
CA SER A 45 -15.86 -8.41 4.89
C SER A 45 -14.44 -8.59 4.32
N ASP A 46 -14.02 -9.83 4.09
CA ASP A 46 -12.70 -10.12 3.48
C ASP A 46 -12.53 -9.47 2.10
N GLU A 47 -13.61 -9.30 1.34
CA GLU A 47 -13.58 -8.61 0.06
C GLU A 47 -13.33 -7.12 0.23
N GLN A 48 -14.01 -6.48 1.18
CA GLN A 48 -13.80 -5.07 1.51
C GLN A 48 -12.38 -4.81 2.03
N ILE A 49 -11.86 -5.71 2.88
CA ILE A 49 -10.48 -5.63 3.37
C ILE A 49 -9.50 -5.78 2.21
N ARG A 50 -9.66 -6.80 1.35
CA ARG A 50 -8.81 -6.94 0.15
C ARG A 50 -8.84 -5.68 -0.73
N ARG A 51 -10.03 -5.10 -0.93
CA ARG A 51 -10.18 -3.88 -1.73
C ARG A 51 -9.46 -2.70 -1.08
N PHE A 52 -9.59 -2.52 0.23
CA PHE A 52 -8.90 -1.47 0.98
C PHE A 52 -7.37 -1.56 0.81
N PHE A 53 -6.79 -2.74 0.96
CA PHE A 53 -5.35 -2.93 0.74
C PHE A 53 -4.94 -2.73 -0.73
N GLY A 54 -5.78 -3.16 -1.68
CA GLY A 54 -5.54 -2.95 -3.12
C GLY A 54 -5.53 -1.48 -3.50
N ASP A 55 -6.53 -0.71 -3.05
CA ASP A 55 -6.62 0.73 -3.29
C ASP A 55 -5.46 1.47 -2.60
N GLY A 56 -5.09 1.07 -1.38
CA GLY A 56 -3.94 1.61 -0.65
C GLY A 56 -2.60 1.35 -1.36
N LEU A 57 -2.39 0.15 -1.90
CA LEU A 57 -1.19 -0.18 -2.67
C LEU A 57 -1.11 0.62 -3.97
N LEU A 58 -2.22 0.80 -4.68
CA LEU A 58 -2.27 1.65 -5.86
C LEU A 58 -1.90 3.09 -5.49
N ALA A 59 -2.53 3.64 -4.44
CA ALA A 59 -2.22 4.98 -3.96
C ALA A 59 -0.74 5.14 -3.59
N ASN A 60 -0.13 4.14 -2.94
CA ASN A 60 1.29 4.16 -2.60
C ASN A 60 2.19 4.30 -3.84
N VAL A 61 1.88 3.55 -4.91
CA VAL A 61 2.63 3.62 -6.17
C VAL A 61 2.46 5.00 -6.82
N LEU A 62 1.23 5.50 -6.91
CA LEU A 62 0.93 6.79 -7.55
C LEU A 62 1.59 7.96 -6.81
N VAL A 63 1.63 7.93 -5.48
CA VAL A 63 2.38 8.93 -4.69
C VAL A 63 3.89 8.77 -4.88
N GLY A 64 4.40 7.54 -4.91
CA GLY A 64 5.82 7.26 -5.08
C GLY A 64 6.40 7.83 -6.37
N ILE A 65 5.67 7.67 -7.48
CA ILE A 65 6.07 8.16 -8.81
C ILE A 65 5.66 9.60 -9.11
N ASP A 66 5.04 10.29 -8.15
CA ASP A 66 4.46 11.63 -8.33
C ASP A 66 3.50 11.72 -9.53
N ALA A 67 2.59 10.74 -9.63
CA ALA A 67 1.67 10.61 -10.76
C ALA A 67 0.76 11.84 -10.94
N ALA A 68 0.50 12.58 -9.85
CA ALA A 68 -0.31 13.79 -9.87
C ALA A 68 0.35 14.94 -10.65
N ALA A 69 1.68 14.94 -10.80
CA ALA A 69 2.40 15.92 -11.60
C ALA A 69 2.34 15.63 -13.12
N LEU A 70 1.83 14.46 -13.52
CA LEU A 70 1.82 14.02 -14.92
C LEU A 70 0.52 14.40 -15.62
N ASP A 71 0.61 15.19 -16.68
CA ASP A 71 -0.51 15.40 -17.60
C ASP A 71 -0.64 14.22 -18.59
N ALA A 72 -1.05 13.07 -18.07
CA ALA A 72 -1.23 11.85 -18.86
C ALA A 72 -2.57 11.17 -18.58
N ARG A 73 -3.18 10.63 -19.63
CA ARG A 73 -4.50 9.97 -19.54
C ARG A 73 -4.50 8.80 -18.57
N TRP A 74 -3.44 7.98 -18.59
CA TRP A 74 -3.32 6.82 -17.70
C TRP A 74 -3.21 7.25 -16.23
N ALA A 75 -2.53 8.37 -15.94
CA ALA A 75 -2.37 8.88 -14.58
C ALA A 75 -3.73 9.32 -14.02
N ARG A 76 -4.51 10.06 -14.81
CA ARG A 76 -5.90 10.42 -14.45
C ARG A 76 -6.78 9.19 -14.22
N THR A 77 -6.71 8.17 -15.08
CA THR A 77 -7.48 6.93 -14.90
C THR A 77 -7.19 6.23 -13.57
N LEU A 78 -5.93 6.24 -13.13
CA LEU A 78 -5.54 5.55 -11.88
C LEU A 78 -5.73 6.41 -10.62
N LEU A 79 -5.69 7.73 -10.74
CA LEU A 79 -5.93 8.66 -9.63
C LEU A 79 -7.43 8.75 -9.24
N GLY A 80 -8.32 8.43 -10.18
CA GLY A 80 -9.78 8.53 -10.01
C GLY A 80 -10.32 9.84 -10.56
#